data_AF-A0A950VUP7-F1
#
_entry.id   AF-A0A950VUP7-F1
#
_cell.length_a   1.000
_cell.length_b   1.000
_cell.length_c   1.000
_cell.angle_alpha   90.00
_cell.angle_beta   90.00
_cell.angle_gamma   90.00
#
_symmetry.space_group_name_H-M   'P 1'
#
loop_
_entity.id
_entity.type
_entity.pdbx_description
1 polymer ?
#
loop_
_entity_poly.entity_id
_entity_poly.type
_entity_poly.pdbx_seq_one_letter_code
_entity_poly.pdbx_strand_id
1 'polypeptide(L)'
;MAKVTAEIPGELSRQIDRMIRDGWFPDQDAIVREALAHFVDAKTFLGDSPRMLHRFAADALNDSKPEVALKFVNRGLSLLPTQDATDFHLYQNLVELRVQILLVLDRTAEALAGLEEAREMLPNNPTIAKWIARLNKKSEG
;
A
#
# COMPACT_ATOMS: atom_id res chain seq x y z
N MET A 1 26.93 1.46 -24.23
CA MET A 1 25.92 1.42 -23.17
C MET A 1 26.03 2.72 -22.39
N ALA A 2 25.06 3.63 -22.54
CA ALA A 2 25.07 4.89 -21.79
C ALA A 2 24.65 4.59 -20.35
N LYS A 3 25.56 4.81 -19.41
CA LYS A 3 25.28 4.73 -17.98
C LYS A 3 24.37 5.92 -17.66
N VAL A 4 23.10 5.65 -17.37
CA VAL A 4 22.16 6.70 -16.92
C VAL A 4 22.61 7.15 -15.54
N THR A 5 23.46 8.17 -15.48
CA THR A 5 23.83 8.86 -14.24
C THR A 5 22.80 9.94 -13.96
N ALA A 6 21.57 9.52 -13.65
CA ALA A 6 20.66 10.40 -12.92
C ALA A 6 21.12 10.35 -11.47
N GLU A 7 21.64 11.47 -10.96
CA GLU A 7 21.99 11.59 -9.54
C GLU A 7 20.75 11.29 -8.70
N ILE A 8 20.73 10.12 -8.09
CA ILE A 8 19.68 9.72 -7.16
C ILE A 8 19.84 10.63 -5.93
N PRO A 9 18.83 11.42 -5.56
CA PRO A 9 18.91 12.28 -4.39
C PRO A 9 19.34 11.47 -3.16
N GLY A 10 20.24 12.01 -2.34
CA GLY A 10 20.87 11.24 -1.26
C GLY A 10 19.90 10.62 -0.24
N GLU A 11 18.72 11.22 -0.07
CA GLU A 11 17.63 10.66 0.75
C GLU A 11 17.00 9.41 0.11
N LEU A 12 16.84 9.44 -1.21
CA LEU A 12 16.31 8.33 -2.02
C LEU A 12 17.31 7.17 -2.08
N SER A 13 18.61 7.46 -2.13
CA SER A 13 19.67 6.44 -2.05
C SER A 13 19.60 5.67 -0.73
N ARG A 14 19.44 6.37 0.41
CA ARG A 14 19.29 5.69 1.73
C ARG A 14 18.03 4.84 1.82
N GLN A 15 16.97 5.22 1.08
CA GLN A 15 15.74 4.45 1.03
C GLN A 15 15.93 3.18 0.19
N ILE A 16 16.57 3.30 -0.97
CA ILE A 16 16.98 2.17 -1.82
C ILE A 16 17.88 1.20 -1.05
N ASP A 17 18.89 1.70 -0.34
CA ASP A 17 19.81 0.86 0.43
C ASP A 17 19.12 0.09 1.55
N ARG A 18 18.12 0.70 2.21
CA ARG A 18 17.29 0.02 3.21
C ARG A 18 16.45 -1.08 2.57
N MET A 19 15.81 -0.79 1.45
CA MET A 19 14.98 -1.78 0.73
C MET A 19 15.80 -2.98 0.27
N ILE A 20 17.03 -2.78 -0.19
CA ILE A 20 17.94 -3.88 -0.56
C ILE A 20 18.37 -4.67 0.68
N ARG A 21 18.81 -3.97 1.74
CA ARG A 21 19.22 -4.59 3.01
C ARG A 21 18.12 -5.45 3.61
N ASP A 22 16.89 -4.97 3.56
CA ASP A 22 15.73 -5.64 4.13
C ASP A 22 15.19 -6.74 3.19
N GLY A 23 15.85 -6.96 2.04
CA GLY A 23 15.58 -8.06 1.11
C GLY A 23 14.39 -7.83 0.18
N TRP A 24 13.97 -6.59 -0.04
CA TRP A 24 12.77 -6.27 -0.83
C TRP A 24 13.08 -6.34 -2.32
N PHE A 25 14.31 -5.94 -2.67
CA PHE A 25 14.87 -6.05 -3.99
C PHE A 25 16.28 -6.62 -3.86
N PRO A 26 16.71 -7.48 -4.78
CA PRO A 26 18.05 -8.07 -4.74
C PRO A 26 19.14 -7.02 -4.98
N ASP A 27 18.83 -5.98 -5.75
CA ASP A 27 19.75 -4.91 -6.12
C ASP A 27 18.97 -3.65 -6.56
N GLN A 28 19.71 -2.58 -6.77
CA GLN A 28 19.19 -1.30 -7.25
C GLN A 28 18.63 -1.41 -8.68
N ASP A 29 19.21 -2.28 -9.51
CA ASP A 29 18.77 -2.49 -10.90
C ASP A 29 17.37 -3.13 -10.96
N ALA A 30 17.00 -3.96 -9.99
CA ALA A 30 15.66 -4.52 -9.84
C ALA A 30 14.62 -3.42 -9.53
N ILE A 31 14.98 -2.44 -8.71
CA ILE A 31 14.12 -1.28 -8.41
C ILE A 31 13.92 -0.43 -9.68
N VAL A 32 14.99 -0.19 -10.44
CA VAL A 32 14.92 0.59 -11.68
C VAL A 32 14.13 -0.16 -12.76
N ARG A 33 14.34 -1.48 -12.91
CA ARG A 33 13.57 -2.31 -13.84
C ARG A 33 12.08 -2.30 -13.52
N GLU A 34 11.73 -2.41 -12.24
CA GLU A 34 10.35 -2.33 -11.80
C GLU A 34 9.79 -0.92 -12.07
N ALA A 35 10.50 0.15 -11.71
CA ALA A 35 10.07 1.52 -12.01
C ALA A 35 9.82 1.76 -13.51
N LEU A 36 10.72 1.29 -14.37
CA LEU A 36 10.60 1.36 -15.82
C LEU A 36 9.42 0.54 -16.36
N ALA A 37 9.11 -0.62 -15.76
CA ALA A 37 7.95 -1.43 -16.14
C ALA A 37 6.62 -0.70 -15.88
N HIS A 38 6.60 0.23 -14.92
CA HIS A 38 5.46 1.10 -14.62
C HIS A 38 5.56 2.48 -15.31
N PHE A 39 6.46 2.65 -16.28
CA PHE A 39 6.69 3.89 -17.03
C PHE A 39 6.95 5.15 -16.17
N VAL A 40 7.51 4.97 -14.97
CA VAL A 40 7.82 6.06 -14.04
C VAL A 40 9.29 6.03 -13.63
N ASP A 41 9.86 7.18 -13.26
CA ASP A 41 11.21 7.20 -12.68
C ASP A 41 11.21 6.56 -11.28
N ALA A 42 12.38 6.10 -10.80
CA ALA A 42 12.50 5.40 -9.52
C ALA A 42 12.04 6.23 -8.30
N LYS A 43 12.14 7.56 -8.34
CA LYS A 43 11.70 8.44 -7.26
C LYS A 43 10.18 8.51 -7.21
N THR A 44 9.54 8.61 -8.36
CA THR A 44 8.09 8.57 -8.52
C THR A 44 7.55 7.17 -8.23
N PHE A 45 8.24 6.12 -8.66
CA PHE A 45 7.91 4.72 -8.37
C PHE A 45 7.92 4.41 -6.88
N LEU A 46 8.94 4.87 -6.15
CA LEU A 46 9.01 4.70 -4.70
C LEU A 46 7.92 5.50 -3.98
N GLY A 47 7.48 6.63 -4.54
CA GLY A 47 6.42 7.47 -3.95
C GLY A 47 4.99 7.02 -4.26
N ASP A 48 4.74 6.46 -5.44
CA ASP A 48 3.39 6.23 -5.99
C ASP A 48 3.14 4.78 -6.47
N SER A 49 4.02 3.81 -6.17
CA SER A 49 3.68 2.39 -6.39
C SER A 49 2.71 1.90 -5.30
N PRO A 50 1.50 1.40 -5.62
CA PRO A 50 0.57 0.90 -4.61
C PRO A 50 1.14 -0.27 -3.79
N ARG A 51 2.05 -1.07 -4.37
CA ARG A 51 2.79 -2.13 -3.65
C ARG A 51 3.75 -1.56 -2.62
N MET A 52 4.50 -0.52 -2.98
CA MET A 52 5.41 0.16 -2.06
C MET A 52 4.64 0.88 -0.96
N LEU A 53 3.54 1.53 -1.30
CA LEU A 53 2.67 2.23 -0.36
C LEU A 53 2.00 1.29 0.63
N HIS A 54 1.56 0.11 0.20
CA HIS A 54 1.09 -0.95 1.11
C HIS A 54 2.17 -1.30 2.14
N ARG A 55 3.41 -1.45 1.68
CA ARG A 55 4.53 -1.84 2.55
C ARG A 55 4.94 -0.74 3.53
N PHE A 56 5.03 0.51 3.08
CA PHE A 56 5.28 1.64 3.97
C PHE A 56 4.16 1.83 4.99
N ALA A 57 2.91 1.55 4.62
CA ALA A 57 1.81 1.53 5.57
C ALA A 57 2.00 0.44 6.64
N ALA A 58 2.40 -0.77 6.25
CA ALA A 58 2.65 -1.87 7.19
C ALA A 58 3.81 -1.55 8.14
N ASP A 59 4.92 -1.02 7.63
CA ASP A 59 6.07 -0.64 8.45
C ASP A 59 5.72 0.50 9.42
N ALA A 60 4.99 1.52 8.94
CA ALA A 60 4.52 2.61 9.80
C ALA A 60 3.58 2.11 10.90
N LEU A 61 2.74 1.11 10.62
CA LEU A 61 1.87 0.50 11.61
C LEU A 61 2.69 -0.28 12.66
N ASN A 62 3.69 -1.06 12.23
CA ASN A 62 4.62 -1.78 13.12
C ASN A 62 5.42 -0.82 14.02
N ASP A 63 5.79 0.34 13.48
CA ASP A 63 6.43 1.45 14.20
C ASP A 63 5.49 2.19 15.17
N SER A 64 4.24 1.72 15.35
CA SER A 64 3.21 2.39 16.15
C SER A 64 2.89 3.82 15.67
N LYS A 65 2.93 4.05 14.35
CA LYS A 65 2.57 5.33 13.69
C LYS A 65 1.32 5.14 12.82
N PRO A 66 0.16 4.81 13.39
CA PRO A 66 -1.04 4.46 12.62
C PRO A 66 -1.56 5.59 11.73
N GLU A 67 -1.42 6.86 12.12
CA GLU A 67 -1.81 8.00 11.28
C GLU A 67 -0.93 8.15 10.03
N VAL A 68 0.36 7.79 10.14
CA VAL A 68 1.28 7.77 8.99
C VAL A 68 0.94 6.58 8.09
N ALA A 69 0.67 5.42 8.68
CA ALA A 69 0.25 4.22 7.96
C ALA A 69 -1.02 4.49 7.13
N LEU A 70 -2.00 5.19 7.72
CA LEU A 70 -3.26 5.54 7.06
C LEU A 70 -3.04 6.41 5.82
N LYS A 71 -2.11 7.38 5.87
CA LYS A 71 -1.77 8.23 4.72
C LYS A 71 -1.24 7.40 3.55
N PHE A 72 -0.33 6.47 3.81
CA PHE A 72 0.23 5.60 2.77
C PHE A 72 -0.82 4.67 2.16
N VAL A 73 -1.64 4.04 3.00
CA VAL A 73 -2.67 3.10 2.53
C VAL A 73 -3.72 3.82 1.68
N ASN A 74 -4.16 5.03 2.08
CA ASN A 74 -5.12 5.82 1.33
C ASN A 74 -4.55 6.28 -0.01
N ARG A 75 -3.27 6.66 -0.05
CA ARG A 75 -2.59 6.98 -1.31
C ARG A 75 -2.54 5.76 -2.23
N GLY A 76 -2.19 4.59 -1.71
CA GLY A 76 -2.15 3.34 -2.49
C GLY A 76 -3.50 2.98 -3.08
N LEU A 77 -4.58 3.07 -2.30
CA LEU A 77 -5.94 2.85 -2.78
C LEU A 77 -6.37 3.86 -3.84
N SER A 78 -5.96 5.13 -3.73
CA SER A 78 -6.30 6.17 -4.72
C SER A 78 -5.69 5.94 -6.10
N LEU A 79 -4.59 5.16 -6.17
CA LEU A 79 -3.81 4.96 -7.39
C LEU A 79 -4.19 3.68 -8.14
N LEU A 80 -4.82 2.71 -7.48
CA LEU A 80 -5.24 1.45 -8.12
C LEU A 80 -6.34 1.61 -9.17
N PRO A 81 -7.38 2.46 -8.99
CA PRO A 81 -8.38 2.70 -10.02
C PRO A 81 -7.83 3.40 -11.27
N THR A 82 -6.66 4.02 -11.17
CA THR A 82 -6.01 4.73 -12.29
C THR A 82 -5.07 3.84 -13.12
N GLN A 83 -4.92 2.56 -12.76
CA GLN A 83 -4.10 1.61 -13.50
C GLN A 83 -4.93 0.85 -14.56
N ASP A 84 -4.35 0.64 -15.74
CA ASP A 84 -5.00 -0.05 -16.88
C ASP A 84 -5.50 -1.46 -16.52
N ALA A 85 -4.85 -2.12 -15.56
CA ALA A 85 -5.29 -3.38 -14.98
C ALA A 85 -5.28 -3.27 -13.45
N THR A 86 -6.45 -3.38 -12.83
CA THR A 86 -6.57 -3.39 -11.37
C THR A 86 -6.08 -4.72 -10.81
N ASP A 87 -4.98 -4.71 -10.07
CA ASP A 87 -4.54 -5.84 -9.26
C ASP A 87 -5.48 -6.01 -8.06
N PHE A 88 -6.51 -6.83 -8.24
CA PHE A 88 -7.54 -7.09 -7.23
C PHE A 88 -6.97 -7.71 -5.93
N HIS A 89 -5.86 -8.44 -6.01
CA HIS A 89 -5.22 -9.00 -4.83
C HIS A 89 -4.53 -7.90 -4.02
N LEU A 90 -3.79 -7.02 -4.69
CA LEU A 90 -3.18 -5.85 -4.06
C LEU A 90 -4.23 -4.88 -3.50
N TYR A 91 -5.34 -4.68 -4.22
CA TYR A 91 -6.47 -3.89 -3.73
C TYR A 91 -7.04 -4.48 -2.43
N GLN A 92 -7.29 -5.79 -2.38
CA GLN A 92 -7.76 -6.46 -1.16
C GLN A 92 -6.76 -6.26 0.00
N ASN A 93 -5.47 -6.47 -0.23
CA ASN A 93 -4.44 -6.32 0.80
C ASN A 93 -4.40 -4.89 1.38
N LEU A 94 -4.51 -3.87 0.53
CA LEU A 94 -4.59 -2.46 0.95
C LEU A 94 -5.87 -2.17 1.76
N VAL A 95 -7.02 -2.74 1.37
CA VAL A 95 -8.28 -2.61 2.12
C VAL A 95 -8.14 -3.26 3.50
N GLU A 96 -7.60 -4.47 3.58
CA GLU A 96 -7.42 -5.18 4.85
C GLU A 96 -6.47 -4.42 5.79
N LEU A 97 -5.37 -3.91 5.26
CA LEU A 97 -4.42 -3.10 6.03
C LEU A 97 -5.07 -1.79 6.52
N ARG A 98 -5.87 -1.12 5.67
CA ARG A 98 -6.64 0.07 6.07
C ARG A 98 -7.59 -0.24 7.22
N VAL A 99 -8.31 -1.36 7.17
CA VAL A 99 -9.20 -1.78 8.25
C VAL A 99 -8.41 -1.97 9.54
N GLN A 100 -7.28 -2.68 9.51
CA GLN A 100 -6.45 -2.88 10.70
C GLN A 100 -5.98 -1.56 11.30
N ILE A 101 -5.50 -0.64 10.47
CA ILE A 101 -5.06 0.70 10.90
C ILE A 101 -6.21 1.46 11.56
N LEU A 102 -7.39 1.48 10.93
CA LEU A 102 -8.56 2.17 11.46
C LEU A 102 -9.04 1.58 12.79
N LEU A 103 -8.93 0.26 12.98
CA LEU A 103 -9.24 -0.36 14.26
C LEU A 103 -8.25 0.00 15.37
N VAL A 104 -6.96 0.16 15.05
CA VAL A 104 -5.96 0.67 16.00
C VAL A 104 -6.27 2.13 16.40
N LEU A 105 -6.82 2.91 15.48
CA LEU A 105 -7.26 4.31 15.72
C LEU A 105 -8.65 4.43 16.35
N ASP A 106 -9.31 3.31 16.67
CA ASP A 106 -10.70 3.24 17.15
C ASP A 106 -11.75 3.85 16.19
N ARG A 107 -11.43 3.94 14.89
CA ARG A 107 -12.27 4.49 13.82
C ARG A 107 -13.10 3.39 13.15
N THR A 108 -13.85 2.62 13.95
CA THR A 108 -14.58 1.43 13.49
C THR A 108 -15.64 1.74 12.42
N ALA A 109 -16.34 2.89 12.53
CA ALA A 109 -17.34 3.30 11.55
C ALA A 109 -16.75 3.54 10.15
N GLU A 110 -15.56 4.15 10.09
CA GLU A 110 -14.85 4.38 8.83
C GLU A 110 -14.31 3.09 8.21
N ALA A 111 -13.89 2.13 9.06
CA ALA A 111 -13.47 0.82 8.60
C ALA A 111 -14.63 0.06 7.94
N LEU A 112 -15.83 0.13 8.54
CA LEU A 112 -17.06 -0.43 7.97
C LEU A 112 -17.42 0.24 6.64
N ALA A 113 -17.45 1.57 6.59
CA ALA A 113 -17.74 2.31 5.36
C ALA A 113 -16.77 1.93 4.22
N GLY A 114 -15.47 1.86 4.52
CA GLY A 114 -14.46 1.45 3.54
C GLY A 114 -14.59 0.00 3.05
N LEU A 115 -15.06 -0.92 3.89
CA LEU A 115 -15.33 -2.30 3.50
C LEU A 115 -16.58 -2.43 2.61
N GLU A 116 -17.60 -1.62 2.87
CA GLU A 116 -18.82 -1.56 2.06
C GLU A 116 -18.50 -1.03 0.64
N GLU A 117 -17.69 0.03 0.54
CA GLU A 117 -17.16 0.54 -0.74
C GLU A 117 -16.33 -0.55 -1.46
N ALA A 118 -15.44 -1.24 -0.74
CA ALA A 118 -14.60 -2.29 -1.32
C ALA A 118 -15.41 -3.49 -1.83
N ARG A 119 -16.60 -3.74 -1.27
CA ARG A 119 -17.52 -4.81 -1.72
C ARG A 119 -18.08 -4.52 -3.11
N GLU A 120 -18.21 -3.25 -3.51
CA GLU A 120 -18.63 -2.88 -4.87
C GLU A 120 -17.55 -3.23 -5.90
N MET A 121 -16.28 -3.02 -5.55
CA MET A 121 -15.11 -3.33 -6.39
C MET A 121 -14.77 -4.83 -6.42
N LEU A 122 -15.00 -5.54 -5.31
CA LEU A 122 -14.72 -6.96 -5.16
C LEU A 122 -15.98 -7.72 -4.71
N PRO A 123 -16.98 -7.88 -5.61
CA PRO A 123 -18.19 -8.60 -5.28
C PRO A 123 -17.87 -10.06 -4.94
N ASN A 124 -18.55 -10.59 -3.91
CA ASN A 124 -18.37 -11.96 -3.40
C ASN A 124 -16.99 -12.28 -2.82
N ASN A 125 -16.19 -11.27 -2.44
CA ASN A 125 -14.92 -11.52 -1.75
C ASN A 125 -15.16 -12.03 -0.31
N PRO A 126 -14.74 -13.27 0.03
CA PRO A 126 -15.02 -13.86 1.33
C PRO A 126 -14.28 -13.16 2.47
N THR A 127 -13.16 -12.52 2.19
CA THR A 127 -12.36 -11.80 3.19
C THR A 127 -13.05 -10.52 3.60
N ILE A 128 -13.53 -9.72 2.64
CA ILE A 128 -14.29 -8.49 2.90
C ILE A 128 -15.58 -8.83 3.66
N ALA A 129 -16.32 -9.87 3.24
CA ALA A 129 -17.53 -10.31 3.93
C ALA A 129 -17.27 -10.70 5.40
N LYS A 130 -16.17 -11.41 5.68
CA LYS A 130 -15.77 -11.77 7.05
C LYS A 130 -15.45 -10.55 7.90
N TRP A 131 -14.75 -9.56 7.33
CA TRP A 131 -14.45 -8.31 8.04
C TRP A 131 -15.72 -7.53 8.39
N ILE A 132 -16.64 -7.35 7.44
CA ILE A 132 -17.93 -6.68 7.69
C ILE A 132 -18.71 -7.39 8.80
N ALA A 133 -18.85 -8.71 8.71
CA ALA A 133 -19.56 -9.49 9.72
C ALA A 133 -18.92 -9.37 11.12
N ARG A 134 -17.58 -9.34 11.19
CA ARG A 134 -16.84 -9.17 12.44
C ARG A 134 -17.07 -7.78 13.05
N LEU A 135 -17.04 -6.73 12.24
CA LEU A 135 -17.18 -5.36 12.73
C LEU A 135 -18.62 -5.03 13.14
N ASN A 136 -19.63 -5.51 12.41
CA ASN A 136 -21.04 -5.36 12.81
C ASN A 136 -21.33 -6.00 14.17
N LYS A 137 -20.78 -7.20 14.44
CA LYS A 137 -20.89 -7.83 15.77
C LYS A 137 -20.21 -7.03 16.88
N LYS A 138 -19.13 -6.31 16.56
CA LYS A 138 -18.42 -5.47 17.54
C LYS A 138 -19.19 -4.19 17.86
N SER A 139 -19.96 -3.64 16.92
CA SER A 139 -20.78 -2.44 17.14
C SER A 139 -22.08 -2.69 17.90
N GLU A 140 -22.53 -3.94 17.97
CA GLU A 140 -23.77 -4.34 18.67
C GLU A 140 -23.55 -4.71 20.15
N GLY A 141 -22.30 -4.85 20.59
CA GLY A 141 -21.92 -5.22 21.96
C GLY A 141 -21.25 -4.08 22.71
#